data_AF-A0A375ACB4-F1
#
_entry.id   AF-A0A375ACB4-F1
#
_cell.length_a   1.000
_cell.length_b   1.000
_cell.length_c   1.000
_cell.angle_alpha   90.00
_cell.angle_beta   90.00
_cell.angle_gamma   90.00
#
_symmetry.space_group_name_H-M   'P 1'
#
loop_
_entity.id
_entity.type
_entity.pdbx_description
1 polymer ?
#
loop_
_entity_poly.entity_id
_entity_poly.type
_entity_poly.pdbx_seq_one_letter_code
_entity_poly.pdbx_strand_id
1 'polypeptide(L)'
;MSNYSNVKSAHQYYRDVFSSELVIGDIGGLSKDIIVDIFVKRSCDIYTLNKKLSVSQSNLPPEQDKALRLLLNAIALSNLTLDEKWKGQQVRLPSEYIDNIVSYLGEVLDVAPNLEYLVVSIQILFRIGAIEHAVTLIENNLEVLQDVPVVFKILLLTCILEEDYQYAMLLAQRMAANSYLIGEDPLALLMVVTTIFKSGGYPDSYIDFTSLISKKDDVSYDHYQWLLKREIKNDKPTILISCDVKYYHQHAVSLIYSLYESNRDSFNVHLHVYDADELTIENIKIKHASLPELNISCTLEPIGNVSGINVHYACRRFTAANYLLSIFQGPLLIVDADSLIKNNWRFVEPKLVSSDIALTKSEGAPFWEKAIAGFVYLNGSEESRRFIKKVALFIWNNLKKNNVVWFLDQVALSAVLDGVGESTNIARIDTSLVFDINHQEGAFMWAVTTIKDAENNYSAYKNYLLEKYNLIA
;
A
#
# COMPACT_ATOMS: atom_id res chain seq x y z
N MET A 1 18.52 18.27 13.91
CA MET A 1 17.42 18.49 12.95
C MET A 1 17.24 17.20 12.19
N SER A 2 16.10 16.53 12.36
CA SER A 2 15.76 15.39 11.50
C SER A 2 15.56 15.92 10.07
N ASN A 3 16.09 15.22 9.06
CA ASN A 3 15.94 15.58 7.64
C ASN A 3 14.65 14.99 7.02
N TYR A 4 13.79 14.40 7.86
CA TYR A 4 12.54 13.75 7.47
C TYR A 4 12.68 12.83 6.25
N SER A 5 13.78 12.06 6.19
CA SER A 5 14.18 11.31 5.01
C SER A 5 13.21 10.17 4.70
N ASN A 6 12.61 9.58 5.73
CA ASN A 6 11.66 8.50 5.56
C ASN A 6 10.33 9.05 5.03
N VAL A 7 9.84 10.17 5.57
CA VAL A 7 8.61 10.82 5.11
C VAL A 7 8.72 11.26 3.65
N LYS A 8 9.88 11.78 3.24
CA LYS A 8 10.16 12.16 1.84
C LYS A 8 10.26 10.97 0.90
N SER A 9 10.69 9.81 1.42
CA SER A 9 10.85 8.58 0.64
C SER A 9 9.61 7.71 0.60
N ALA A 10 8.69 7.91 1.55
CA ALA A 10 7.39 7.25 1.60
C ALA A 10 6.60 7.48 0.30
N HIS A 11 5.79 6.47 -0.05
CA HIS A 11 4.91 6.52 -1.20
C HIS A 11 4.02 7.77 -1.17
N GLN A 12 3.94 8.49 -2.28
CA GLN A 12 3.17 9.74 -2.39
C GLN A 12 1.73 9.63 -1.89
N TYR A 13 1.08 8.48 -2.12
CA TYR A 13 -0.23 8.13 -1.56
C TYR A 13 -0.43 8.62 -0.11
N TYR A 14 0.52 8.38 0.80
CA TYR A 14 0.39 8.76 2.20
C TYR A 14 0.31 10.27 2.41
N ARG A 15 1.03 11.04 1.59
CA ARG A 15 0.98 12.51 1.63
C ARG A 15 -0.30 13.04 0.98
N ASP A 16 -0.84 12.33 -0.01
CA ASP A 16 -2.08 12.70 -0.70
C ASP A 16 -3.32 12.52 0.20
N VAL A 17 -3.36 11.49 1.06
CA VAL A 17 -4.51 11.23 1.94
C VAL A 17 -4.84 12.47 2.79
N PHE A 18 -3.85 13.13 3.37
CA PHE A 18 -4.06 14.30 4.24
C PHE A 18 -3.85 15.65 3.54
N SER A 19 -3.61 15.67 2.23
CA SER A 19 -3.45 16.92 1.48
C SER A 19 -4.42 17.08 0.33
N SER A 20 -5.17 16.04 -0.06
CA SER A 20 -6.05 16.07 -1.23
C SER A 20 -7.28 16.96 -1.04
N GLU A 21 -7.88 16.95 0.15
CA GLU A 21 -9.01 17.82 0.51
C GLU A 21 -8.48 19.12 1.14
N LEU A 22 -8.82 20.24 0.52
CA LEU A 22 -8.31 21.57 0.86
C LEU A 22 -9.49 22.52 1.07
N VAL A 23 -9.43 23.32 2.14
CA VAL A 23 -10.44 24.33 2.48
C VAL A 23 -9.78 25.71 2.45
N ILE A 24 -10.04 26.48 1.39
CA ILE A 24 -9.40 27.78 1.15
C ILE A 24 -10.22 29.01 1.62
N GLY A 25 -11.34 28.79 2.30
CA GLY A 25 -12.20 29.89 2.79
C GLY A 25 -12.93 30.65 1.67
N ASP A 26 -13.05 31.97 1.85
CA ASP A 26 -13.76 32.86 0.92
C ASP A 26 -12.99 33.07 -0.39
N ILE A 27 -13.67 32.82 -1.51
CA ILE A 27 -13.14 33.02 -2.87
C ILE A 27 -13.68 34.30 -3.53
N GLY A 28 -14.54 35.04 -2.83
CA GLY A 28 -15.27 36.19 -3.34
C GLY A 28 -16.09 35.85 -4.60
N GLY A 29 -16.00 36.70 -5.60
CA GLY A 29 -16.63 36.58 -6.91
C GLY A 29 -15.84 35.76 -7.95
N LEU A 30 -14.79 35.04 -7.58
CA LEU A 30 -14.06 34.21 -8.54
C LEU A 30 -14.96 33.15 -9.17
N SER A 31 -14.72 32.87 -10.46
CA SER A 31 -15.51 31.86 -11.18
C SER A 31 -15.33 30.48 -10.56
N LYS A 32 -16.46 29.80 -10.33
CA LYS A 32 -16.48 28.40 -9.86
C LYS A 32 -15.71 27.48 -10.79
N ASP A 33 -15.62 27.79 -12.08
CA ASP A 33 -14.89 26.98 -13.06
C ASP A 33 -13.38 26.92 -12.74
N ILE A 34 -12.81 27.99 -12.19
CA ILE A 34 -11.40 28.01 -11.76
C ILE A 34 -11.19 27.03 -10.61
N ILE A 35 -12.11 27.04 -9.65
CA ILE A 35 -12.07 26.15 -8.49
C ILE A 35 -12.26 24.70 -8.92
N VAL A 36 -13.23 24.43 -9.80
CA VAL A 36 -13.46 23.08 -10.34
C VAL A 36 -12.22 22.56 -11.08
N ASP A 37 -11.57 23.39 -11.89
CA ASP A 37 -10.37 22.99 -12.62
C ASP A 37 -9.20 22.62 -11.69
N ILE A 38 -9.00 23.36 -10.59
CA ILE A 38 -7.88 23.12 -9.67
C ILE A 38 -8.16 21.98 -8.70
N PHE A 39 -9.34 21.95 -8.08
CA PHE A 39 -9.62 21.04 -6.96
C PHE A 39 -10.23 19.72 -7.43
N VAL A 40 -11.14 19.77 -8.43
CA VAL A 40 -11.83 18.57 -8.92
C VAL A 40 -11.05 17.93 -10.05
N LYS A 41 -10.66 18.71 -11.07
CA LYS A 41 -9.88 18.19 -12.20
C LYS A 41 -8.38 18.09 -11.91
N ARG A 42 -7.95 18.63 -10.76
CA ARG A 42 -6.54 18.60 -10.32
C ARG A 42 -5.61 19.11 -11.41
N SER A 43 -5.99 20.19 -12.09
CA SER A 43 -5.22 20.75 -13.21
C SER A 43 -3.85 21.24 -12.74
N CYS A 44 -2.84 21.04 -13.59
CA CYS A 44 -1.49 21.56 -13.43
C CYS A 44 -1.15 22.64 -14.50
N ASP A 45 -2.13 23.05 -15.32
CA ASP A 45 -1.94 24.05 -16.39
C ASP A 45 -1.99 25.48 -15.82
N ILE A 46 -0.81 25.94 -15.40
CA ILE A 46 -0.59 27.27 -14.83
C ILE A 46 -0.82 28.39 -15.85
N TYR A 47 -0.56 28.13 -17.13
CA TYR A 47 -0.77 29.15 -18.17
C TYR A 47 -2.26 29.44 -18.33
N THR A 48 -3.07 28.40 -18.50
CA THR A 48 -4.53 28.54 -18.60
C THR A 48 -5.12 29.11 -17.32
N LEU A 49 -4.63 28.68 -16.15
CA LEU A 49 -5.05 29.22 -14.86
C LEU A 49 -4.80 30.74 -14.78
N ASN A 50 -3.57 31.18 -15.05
CA ASN A 50 -3.23 32.60 -14.94
C ASN A 50 -4.00 33.47 -15.93
N LYS A 51 -4.29 32.95 -17.13
CA LYS A 51 -5.16 33.64 -18.10
C LYS A 51 -6.60 33.80 -17.59
N LYS A 52 -7.15 32.79 -16.92
CA LYS A 52 -8.49 32.87 -16.30
C LYS A 52 -8.49 33.82 -15.12
N LEU A 53 -7.45 33.77 -14.29
CA LEU A 53 -7.30 34.66 -13.14
C LEU A 53 -7.18 36.13 -13.60
N SER A 54 -6.39 36.44 -14.63
CA SER A 54 -6.16 37.83 -15.06
C SER A 54 -7.42 38.57 -15.51
N VAL A 55 -8.45 37.84 -15.97
CA VAL A 55 -9.73 38.42 -16.41
C VAL A 55 -10.84 38.32 -15.35
N SER A 56 -10.58 37.65 -14.23
CA SER A 56 -11.55 37.42 -13.15
C SER A 56 -11.43 38.48 -12.05
N GLN A 57 -12.57 38.93 -11.52
CA GLN A 57 -12.65 39.84 -10.37
C GLN A 57 -13.18 39.09 -9.16
N SER A 58 -12.37 38.97 -8.10
CA SER A 58 -12.81 38.35 -6.83
C SER A 58 -13.62 39.31 -5.97
N ASN A 59 -13.45 40.63 -6.13
CA ASN A 59 -14.01 41.65 -5.23
C ASN A 59 -13.57 41.50 -3.76
N LEU A 60 -12.54 40.69 -3.48
CA LEU A 60 -11.91 40.62 -2.17
C LEU A 60 -11.00 41.84 -1.94
N PRO A 61 -10.65 42.14 -0.67
CA PRO A 61 -9.60 43.10 -0.35
C PRO A 61 -8.32 42.82 -1.15
N PRO A 62 -7.58 43.85 -1.60
CA PRO A 62 -6.44 43.66 -2.51
C PRO A 62 -5.39 42.64 -2.03
N GLU A 63 -5.07 42.63 -0.75
CA GLU A 63 -4.13 41.67 -0.15
C GLU A 63 -4.69 40.25 -0.17
N GLN A 64 -5.97 40.08 0.17
CA GLN A 64 -6.64 38.78 0.16
C GLN A 64 -6.81 38.24 -1.28
N ASP A 65 -7.15 39.09 -2.25
CA ASP A 65 -7.19 38.71 -3.67
C ASP A 65 -5.81 38.26 -4.18
N LYS A 66 -4.75 39.00 -3.82
CA LYS A 66 -3.37 38.64 -4.17
C LYS A 66 -2.99 37.28 -3.57
N ALA A 67 -3.21 37.10 -2.27
CA ALA A 67 -2.90 35.86 -1.57
C ALA A 67 -3.69 34.67 -2.13
N LEU A 68 -4.99 34.82 -2.40
CA LEU A 68 -5.80 33.78 -3.01
C LEU A 68 -5.25 33.36 -4.38
N ARG A 69 -4.83 34.30 -5.23
CA ARG A 69 -4.25 33.98 -6.55
C ARG A 69 -2.92 33.24 -6.45
N LEU A 70 -2.05 33.64 -5.53
CA LEU A 70 -0.79 32.96 -5.26
C LEU A 70 -1.05 31.53 -4.75
N LEU A 71 -2.01 31.37 -3.83
CA LEU A 71 -2.41 30.09 -3.29
C LEU A 71 -2.95 29.15 -4.38
N LEU A 72 -3.82 29.63 -5.27
CA LEU A 72 -4.35 28.84 -6.39
C LEU A 72 -3.25 28.37 -7.35
N ASN A 73 -2.24 29.22 -7.61
CA ASN A 73 -1.05 28.81 -8.38
C ASN A 73 -0.22 27.76 -7.65
N ALA A 74 0.02 27.93 -6.35
CA ALA A 74 0.74 26.94 -5.54
C ALA A 74 0.03 25.58 -5.52
N ILE A 75 -1.30 25.57 -5.36
CA ILE A 75 -2.11 24.34 -5.41
C ILE A 75 -1.99 23.69 -6.79
N ALA A 76 -2.16 24.43 -7.88
CA ALA A 76 -2.07 23.89 -9.23
C ALA A 76 -0.68 23.32 -9.55
N LEU A 77 0.41 23.96 -9.10
CA LEU A 77 1.76 23.42 -9.21
C LEU A 77 1.91 22.13 -8.38
N SER A 78 1.43 22.14 -7.14
CA SER A 78 1.51 20.99 -6.25
C SER A 78 0.71 19.79 -6.75
N ASN A 79 -0.33 19.98 -7.56
CA ASN A 79 -1.11 18.87 -8.11
C ASN A 79 -0.26 17.93 -8.97
N LEU A 80 0.88 18.40 -9.49
CA LEU A 80 1.82 17.57 -10.23
C LEU A 80 2.46 16.47 -9.36
N THR A 81 2.49 16.61 -8.03
CA THR A 81 3.02 15.55 -7.17
C THR A 81 2.03 14.42 -6.95
N LEU A 82 0.73 14.63 -7.16
CA LEU A 82 -0.30 13.65 -6.79
C LEU A 82 -0.06 12.31 -7.47
N ASP A 83 -0.28 11.22 -6.73
CA ASP A 83 -0.08 9.83 -7.16
C ASP A 83 -0.81 9.52 -8.48
N GLU A 84 -2.02 10.09 -8.63
CA GLU A 84 -2.84 9.93 -9.83
C GLU A 84 -2.21 10.50 -11.11
N LYS A 85 -1.36 11.54 -11.02
CA LYS A 85 -0.74 12.17 -12.19
C LYS A 85 0.30 11.28 -12.85
N TRP A 86 0.87 10.38 -12.05
CA TRP A 86 1.91 9.46 -12.48
C TRP A 86 1.38 8.02 -12.54
N LYS A 87 0.06 7.83 -12.62
CA LYS A 87 -0.57 6.52 -12.71
C LYS A 87 -0.15 5.58 -11.55
N GLY A 88 0.13 6.12 -10.37
CA GLY A 88 0.61 5.38 -9.20
C GLY A 88 2.11 5.10 -9.16
N GLN A 89 2.89 5.60 -10.13
CA GLN A 89 4.35 5.51 -10.11
C GLN A 89 4.96 6.59 -9.22
N GLN A 90 6.08 6.26 -8.59
CA GLN A 90 6.76 7.19 -7.69
C GLN A 90 7.67 8.15 -8.45
N VAL A 91 7.30 9.43 -8.47
CA VAL A 91 8.05 10.50 -9.14
C VAL A 91 8.41 11.60 -8.13
N ARG A 92 9.68 11.98 -8.07
CA ARG A 92 10.15 13.12 -7.29
C ARG A 92 10.26 14.35 -8.18
N LEU A 93 9.69 15.46 -7.74
CA LEU A 93 9.84 16.73 -8.46
C LEU A 93 11.24 17.31 -8.24
N PRO A 94 11.76 18.11 -9.20
CA PRO A 94 13.01 18.84 -9.03
C PRO A 94 12.96 19.81 -7.84
N SER A 95 14.09 20.02 -7.16
CA SER A 95 14.17 20.92 -6.00
C SER A 95 13.73 22.34 -6.32
N GLU A 96 14.15 22.89 -7.47
CA GLU A 96 13.76 24.24 -7.91
C GLU A 96 12.24 24.40 -8.05
N TYR A 97 11.54 23.31 -8.42
CA TYR A 97 10.09 23.31 -8.53
C TYR A 97 9.44 23.37 -7.14
N ILE A 98 9.98 22.63 -6.17
CA ILE A 98 9.55 22.65 -4.78
C ILE A 98 9.79 24.04 -4.17
N ASP A 99 10.98 24.60 -4.36
CA ASP A 99 11.37 25.92 -3.81
C ASP A 99 10.43 27.03 -4.29
N ASN A 100 10.01 27.00 -5.56
CA ASN A 100 9.02 27.94 -6.09
C ASN A 100 7.66 27.84 -5.40
N ILE A 101 7.19 26.62 -5.10
CA ILE A 101 5.93 26.43 -4.38
C ILE A 101 6.06 26.94 -2.93
N VAL A 102 7.17 26.61 -2.26
CA VAL A 102 7.45 27.10 -0.90
C VAL A 102 7.44 28.63 -0.87
N SER A 103 8.07 29.29 -1.85
CA SER A 103 8.08 30.74 -1.96
C SER A 103 6.67 31.34 -2.13
N TYR A 104 5.82 30.74 -2.97
CA TYR A 104 4.44 31.20 -3.11
C TYR A 104 3.66 31.11 -1.80
N LEU A 105 3.80 30.00 -1.07
CA LEU A 105 3.09 29.80 0.20
C LEU A 105 3.58 30.75 1.29
N GLY A 106 4.90 31.04 1.34
CA GLY A 106 5.43 32.08 2.21
C GLY A 106 4.80 33.44 1.94
N GLU A 107 4.75 33.86 0.67
CA GLU A 107 4.13 35.13 0.29
C GLU A 107 2.63 35.18 0.59
N VAL A 108 1.90 34.07 0.44
CA VAL A 108 0.47 33.98 0.82
C VAL A 108 0.28 34.32 2.30
N LEU A 109 1.10 33.73 3.18
CA LEU A 109 0.99 33.91 4.63
C LEU A 109 1.47 35.29 5.08
N ASP A 110 2.46 35.86 4.40
CA ASP A 110 2.93 37.22 4.67
C ASP A 110 1.90 38.29 4.27
N VAL A 111 1.20 38.07 3.15
CA VAL A 111 0.25 39.06 2.60
C VAL A 111 -1.11 39.02 3.30
N ALA A 112 -1.66 37.83 3.60
CA ALA A 112 -2.99 37.70 4.19
C ALA A 112 -3.07 36.52 5.18
N PRO A 113 -2.44 36.64 6.37
CA PRO A 113 -2.41 35.55 7.35
C PRO A 113 -3.81 35.24 7.88
N ASN A 114 -4.25 34.00 7.69
CA ASN A 114 -5.48 33.46 8.27
C ASN A 114 -5.34 31.94 8.47
N LEU A 115 -6.26 31.36 9.24
CA LEU A 115 -6.20 29.95 9.63
C LEU A 115 -6.33 29.03 8.40
N GLU A 116 -7.23 29.33 7.47
CA GLU A 116 -7.46 28.53 6.27
C GLU A 116 -6.21 28.48 5.39
N TYR A 117 -5.57 29.61 5.13
CA TYR A 117 -4.34 29.69 4.34
C TYR A 117 -3.17 29.02 5.04
N LEU A 118 -3.09 29.13 6.37
CA LEU A 118 -2.10 28.42 7.18
C LEU A 118 -2.25 26.91 7.01
N VAL A 119 -3.45 26.38 7.19
CA VAL A 119 -3.74 24.94 7.08
C VAL A 119 -3.48 24.42 5.67
N VAL A 120 -3.95 25.14 4.64
CA VAL A 120 -3.70 24.74 3.24
C VAL A 120 -2.21 24.79 2.92
N SER A 121 -1.48 25.80 3.39
CA SER A 121 -0.04 25.88 3.19
C SER A 121 0.68 24.69 3.83
N ILE A 122 0.31 24.29 5.05
CA ILE A 122 0.84 23.08 5.71
C ILE A 122 0.56 21.83 4.86
N GLN A 123 -0.68 21.66 4.39
CA GLN A 123 -1.05 20.51 3.57
C GLN A 123 -0.29 20.47 2.24
N ILE A 124 -0.09 21.61 1.56
CA ILE A 124 0.66 21.67 0.30
C ILE A 124 2.16 21.42 0.54
N LEU A 125 2.75 22.03 1.57
CA LEU A 125 4.15 21.77 1.94
C LEU A 125 4.37 20.28 2.26
N PHE A 126 3.43 19.68 2.99
CA PHE A 126 3.44 18.25 3.24
C PHE A 126 3.35 17.46 1.93
N ARG A 127 2.36 17.75 1.07
CA ARG A 127 2.13 17.08 -0.22
C ARG A 127 3.40 17.01 -1.08
N ILE A 128 4.11 18.14 -1.21
CA ILE A 128 5.29 18.26 -2.08
C ILE A 128 6.58 17.73 -1.45
N GLY A 129 6.53 17.22 -0.22
CA GLY A 129 7.71 16.69 0.48
C GLY A 129 8.59 17.77 1.11
N ALA A 130 8.12 19.02 1.24
CA ALA A 130 8.77 20.09 1.98
C ALA A 130 8.48 19.96 3.49
N ILE A 131 8.80 18.80 4.07
CA ILE A 131 8.36 18.38 5.40
C ILE A 131 8.88 19.30 6.50
N GLU A 132 10.13 19.76 6.40
CA GLU A 132 10.71 20.70 7.35
C GLU A 132 9.90 22.00 7.44
N HIS A 133 9.46 22.52 6.30
CA HIS A 133 8.68 23.75 6.24
C HIS A 133 7.28 23.52 6.83
N ALA A 134 6.64 22.39 6.53
CA ALA A 134 5.35 22.04 7.09
C ALA A 134 5.41 21.92 8.63
N VAL A 135 6.39 21.19 9.16
CA VAL A 135 6.55 21.00 10.61
C VAL A 135 6.90 22.31 11.30
N THR A 136 7.84 23.10 10.77
CA THR A 136 8.19 24.41 11.33
C THR A 136 6.98 25.34 11.38
N LEU A 137 6.15 25.33 10.33
CA LEU A 137 4.94 26.14 10.27
C LEU A 137 3.91 25.69 11.32
N ILE A 138 3.80 24.39 11.58
CA ILE A 138 2.95 23.85 12.65
C ILE A 138 3.47 24.26 14.03
N GLU A 139 4.76 24.05 14.30
CA GLU A 139 5.40 24.36 15.59
C GLU A 139 5.27 25.84 15.97
N ASN A 140 5.45 26.74 14.99
CA ASN A 140 5.33 28.18 15.20
C ASN A 140 3.89 28.66 15.42
N ASN A 141 2.88 27.81 15.15
CA ASN A 141 1.45 28.18 15.19
C ASN A 141 0.60 27.20 16.01
N LEU A 142 1.19 26.46 16.96
CA LEU A 142 0.50 25.41 17.71
C LEU A 142 -0.78 25.88 18.39
N GLU A 143 -0.80 27.10 18.94
CA GLU A 143 -1.96 27.64 19.67
C GLU A 143 -3.23 27.72 18.81
N VAL A 144 -3.09 28.12 17.54
CA VAL A 144 -4.23 28.25 16.61
C VAL A 144 -4.55 26.94 15.89
N LEU A 145 -3.59 26.00 15.82
CA LEU A 145 -3.74 24.72 15.14
C LEU A 145 -4.20 23.57 16.06
N GLN A 146 -4.35 23.84 17.36
CA GLN A 146 -4.57 22.83 18.39
C GLN A 146 -5.88 22.02 18.24
N ASP A 147 -6.82 22.52 17.45
CA ASP A 147 -8.12 21.90 17.16
C ASP A 147 -8.30 21.57 15.66
N VAL A 148 -7.22 21.54 14.89
CA VAL A 148 -7.27 21.26 13.44
C VAL A 148 -6.93 19.77 13.16
N PRO A 149 -7.91 18.91 12.81
CA PRO A 149 -7.69 17.46 12.70
C PRO A 149 -6.59 17.07 11.70
N VAL A 150 -6.56 17.72 10.53
CA VAL A 150 -5.60 17.36 9.47
C VAL A 150 -4.15 17.61 9.89
N VAL A 151 -3.90 18.63 10.72
CA VAL A 151 -2.57 18.91 11.25
C VAL A 151 -2.11 17.80 12.19
N PHE A 152 -2.99 17.31 13.06
CA PHE A 152 -2.69 16.16 13.93
C PHE A 152 -2.41 14.88 13.13
N LYS A 153 -3.17 14.63 12.07
CA LYS A 153 -2.96 13.48 11.17
C LYS A 153 -1.62 13.56 10.45
N ILE A 154 -1.26 14.74 9.93
CA ILE A 154 0.05 14.99 9.29
C ILE A 154 1.20 14.78 10.27
N LEU A 155 1.11 15.35 11.49
CA LEU A 155 2.13 15.17 12.52
C LEU A 155 2.27 13.70 12.92
N LEU A 156 1.16 13.01 13.18
CA LEU A 156 1.18 11.60 13.59
C LEU A 156 1.80 10.72 12.50
N LEU A 157 1.42 10.90 11.23
CA LEU A 157 2.02 10.19 10.11
C LEU A 157 3.52 10.47 10.00
N THR A 158 3.93 11.73 10.15
CA THR A 158 5.34 12.15 10.14
C THR A 158 6.13 11.42 11.23
N CYS A 159 5.59 11.36 12.46
CA CYS A 159 6.24 10.65 13.57
C CYS A 159 6.35 9.15 13.31
N ILE A 160 5.29 8.52 12.78
CA ILE A 160 5.28 7.09 12.47
C ILE A 160 6.35 6.75 11.41
N LEU A 161 6.45 7.56 10.35
CA LEU A 161 7.41 7.34 9.27
C LEU A 161 8.86 7.58 9.70
N GLU A 162 9.09 8.57 10.57
CA GLU A 162 10.41 8.82 11.18
C GLU A 162 10.70 7.93 12.39
N GLU A 163 9.82 6.97 12.71
CA GLU A 163 9.90 6.08 13.86
C GLU A 163 10.00 6.78 15.24
N ASP A 164 9.55 8.03 15.35
CA ASP A 164 9.43 8.76 16.63
C ASP A 164 8.13 8.36 17.36
N TYR A 165 8.13 7.13 17.86
CA TYR A 165 6.97 6.59 18.59
C TYR A 165 6.75 7.25 19.95
N GLN A 166 7.77 7.92 20.51
CA GLN A 166 7.61 8.66 21.77
C GLN A 166 6.67 9.86 21.55
N TYR A 167 6.91 10.66 20.52
CA TYR A 167 6.03 11.78 20.20
C TYR A 167 4.72 11.33 19.55
N ALA A 168 4.75 10.29 18.69
CA ALA A 168 3.55 9.70 18.10
C ALA A 168 2.54 9.26 19.17
N MET A 169 3.01 8.67 20.28
CA MET A 169 2.13 8.22 21.36
C MET A 169 1.41 9.38 22.05
N LEU A 170 2.07 10.52 22.24
CA LEU A 170 1.44 11.72 22.80
C LEU A 170 0.33 12.25 21.88
N LEU A 171 0.57 12.27 20.57
CA LEU A 171 -0.43 12.64 19.57
C LEU A 171 -1.60 11.65 19.55
N ALA A 172 -1.30 10.34 19.54
CA ALA A 172 -2.32 9.29 19.54
C ALA A 172 -3.22 9.35 20.79
N GLN A 173 -2.64 9.61 21.98
CA GLN A 173 -3.42 9.80 23.21
C GLN A 173 -4.33 11.02 23.13
N ARG A 174 -3.83 12.15 22.61
CA ARG A 174 -4.65 13.36 22.44
C ARG A 174 -5.77 13.17 21.43
N MET A 175 -5.50 12.49 20.32
CA MET A 175 -6.49 12.15 19.30
C MET A 175 -7.53 11.14 19.83
N ALA A 176 -7.12 10.16 20.64
CA ALA A 176 -8.04 9.22 21.27
C ALA A 176 -8.94 9.89 22.33
N ALA A 177 -8.41 10.88 23.06
CA ALA A 177 -9.20 11.69 24.00
C ALA A 177 -10.17 12.65 23.29
N ASN A 178 -9.88 13.04 22.04
CA ASN A 178 -10.67 13.96 21.24
C ASN A 178 -10.98 13.32 19.88
N SER A 179 -11.93 12.40 19.86
CA SER A 179 -12.22 11.55 18.70
C SER A 179 -12.50 12.30 17.39
N TYR A 180 -12.93 13.57 17.45
CA TYR A 180 -13.10 14.42 16.27
C TYR A 180 -11.79 14.68 15.51
N LEU A 181 -10.62 14.62 16.18
CA LEU A 181 -9.30 14.74 15.55
C LEU A 181 -8.97 13.51 14.69
N ILE A 182 -9.56 12.35 15.00
CA ILE A 182 -9.49 11.14 14.18
C ILE A 182 -10.56 11.22 13.08
N GLY A 183 -11.81 11.46 13.48
CA GLY A 183 -12.99 11.35 12.62
C GLY A 183 -13.26 9.90 12.20
N GLU A 184 -13.89 9.71 11.05
CA GLU A 184 -14.15 8.40 10.44
C GLU A 184 -13.03 7.95 9.49
N ASP A 185 -11.83 8.52 9.65
CA ASP A 185 -10.69 8.30 8.77
C ASP A 185 -10.01 6.95 9.07
N PRO A 186 -10.05 5.98 8.15
CA PRO A 186 -9.49 4.65 8.41
C PRO A 186 -7.96 4.69 8.60
N LEU A 187 -7.25 5.56 7.88
CA LEU A 187 -5.79 5.66 8.03
C LEU A 187 -5.44 6.27 9.39
N ALA A 188 -6.18 7.28 9.86
CA ALA A 188 -5.98 7.83 11.21
C ALA A 188 -6.23 6.79 12.30
N LEU A 189 -7.28 5.97 12.19
CA LEU A 189 -7.52 4.86 13.10
C LEU A 189 -6.37 3.84 13.07
N LEU A 190 -5.89 3.47 11.88
CA LEU A 190 -4.75 2.58 11.70
C LEU A 190 -3.48 3.14 12.35
N MET A 191 -3.19 4.43 12.15
CA MET A 191 -2.06 5.13 12.76
C MET A 191 -2.13 5.08 14.28
N VAL A 192 -3.29 5.34 14.87
CA VAL A 192 -3.48 5.31 16.33
C VAL A 192 -3.25 3.90 16.89
N VAL A 193 -3.91 2.87 16.34
CA VAL A 193 -3.79 1.50 16.88
C VAL A 193 -2.38 0.94 16.71
N THR A 194 -1.71 1.22 15.59
CA THR A 194 -0.34 0.76 15.35
C THR A 194 0.67 1.51 16.21
N THR A 195 0.43 2.79 16.51
CA THR A 195 1.23 3.56 17.48
C THR A 195 1.13 2.99 18.89
N ILE A 196 -0.10 2.62 19.32
CA ILE A 196 -0.31 1.96 20.62
C ILE A 196 0.46 0.64 20.67
N PHE A 197 0.37 -0.18 19.61
CA PHE A 197 1.13 -1.44 19.52
C PHE A 197 2.64 -1.22 19.59
N LYS A 198 3.16 -0.29 18.78
CA LYS A 198 4.59 0.06 18.74
C LYS A 198 5.12 0.62 20.05
N SER A 199 4.24 1.18 20.87
CA SER A 199 4.56 1.66 22.21
C SER A 199 4.39 0.59 23.31
N GLY A 200 4.23 -0.69 22.93
CA GLY A 200 4.14 -1.83 23.84
C GLY A 200 2.72 -2.24 24.26
N GLY A 201 1.70 -1.57 23.72
CA GLY A 201 0.30 -1.94 23.93
C GLY A 201 -0.18 -3.09 23.04
N TYR A 202 -1.36 -3.61 23.33
CA TYR A 202 -2.03 -4.64 22.52
C TYR A 202 -3.50 -4.25 22.35
N PRO A 203 -3.83 -3.31 21.45
CA PRO A 203 -5.21 -2.89 21.25
C PRO A 203 -6.06 -4.08 20.80
N ASP A 204 -7.33 -4.09 21.21
CA ASP A 204 -8.30 -5.16 20.95
C ASP A 204 -9.49 -4.71 20.09
N SER A 205 -9.48 -3.46 19.64
CA SER A 205 -10.51 -2.80 18.85
C SER A 205 -9.92 -2.16 17.59
N TYR A 206 -10.73 -2.08 16.54
CA TYR A 206 -10.35 -1.76 15.15
C TYR A 206 -9.43 -2.82 14.51
N ILE A 207 -8.25 -3.07 15.09
CA ILE A 207 -7.42 -4.25 14.85
C ILE A 207 -7.03 -4.84 16.21
N ASP A 208 -7.23 -6.14 16.37
CA ASP A 208 -6.96 -6.88 17.60
C ASP A 208 -5.57 -7.54 17.55
N PHE A 209 -4.66 -7.00 18.38
CA PHE A 209 -3.30 -7.47 18.55
C PHE A 209 -3.14 -8.49 19.68
N THR A 210 -4.17 -8.74 20.48
CA THR A 210 -4.10 -9.68 21.62
C THR A 210 -3.80 -11.12 21.20
N SER A 211 -4.08 -11.45 19.93
CA SER A 211 -3.70 -12.72 19.29
C SER A 211 -2.18 -12.98 19.29
N LEU A 212 -1.34 -11.95 19.33
CA LEU A 212 0.12 -12.08 19.34
C LEU A 212 0.66 -12.64 20.66
N ILE A 213 -0.08 -12.46 21.75
CA ILE A 213 0.29 -12.94 23.10
C ILE A 213 -0.58 -14.11 23.57
N SER A 214 -1.73 -14.34 22.92
CA SER A 214 -2.60 -15.49 23.19
C SER A 214 -1.96 -16.79 22.70
N LYS A 215 -2.11 -17.87 23.48
CA LYS A 215 -1.71 -19.24 23.10
C LYS A 215 -2.89 -20.17 22.84
N LYS A 216 -4.11 -19.65 22.85
CA LYS A 216 -5.33 -20.47 22.95
C LYS A 216 -5.99 -20.81 21.61
N ASP A 217 -5.67 -20.06 20.56
CA ASP A 217 -6.38 -20.18 19.29
C ASP A 217 -5.57 -20.99 18.26
N ASP A 218 -6.30 -21.72 17.41
CA ASP A 218 -5.75 -22.31 16.19
C ASP A 218 -6.61 -21.92 14.98
N VAL A 219 -6.02 -21.99 13.79
CA VAL A 219 -6.73 -21.73 12.53
C VAL A 219 -7.47 -23.01 12.10
N SER A 220 -8.77 -22.92 11.82
CA SER A 220 -9.51 -24.06 11.24
C SER A 220 -9.32 -24.09 9.74
N TYR A 221 -9.11 -25.30 9.19
CA TYR A 221 -8.94 -25.55 7.75
C TYR A 221 -10.02 -26.49 7.18
N ASP A 222 -11.08 -26.79 7.96
CA ASP A 222 -12.08 -27.80 7.61
C ASP A 222 -12.88 -27.47 6.34
N HIS A 223 -12.86 -26.20 5.95
CA HIS A 223 -13.53 -25.66 4.77
C HIS A 223 -12.67 -25.76 3.49
N TYR A 224 -11.40 -26.14 3.59
CA TYR A 224 -10.51 -26.25 2.44
C TYR A 224 -10.75 -27.54 1.68
N GLN A 225 -10.90 -27.42 0.36
CA GLN A 225 -11.15 -28.56 -0.53
C GLN A 225 -10.05 -28.66 -1.57
N TRP A 226 -9.44 -29.84 -1.71
CA TRP A 226 -8.47 -30.08 -2.78
C TRP A 226 -9.20 -30.33 -4.09
N LEU A 227 -9.01 -29.46 -5.09
CA LEU A 227 -9.44 -29.70 -6.46
C LEU A 227 -8.40 -30.53 -7.22
N LEU A 228 -7.13 -30.11 -7.15
CA LEU A 228 -6.00 -30.77 -7.82
C LEU A 228 -4.82 -30.87 -6.87
N LYS A 229 -4.27 -32.08 -6.73
CA LYS A 229 -3.00 -32.30 -6.03
C LYS A 229 -1.84 -32.24 -7.02
N ARG A 230 -0.63 -32.00 -6.53
CA ARG A 230 0.58 -32.11 -7.36
C ARG A 230 0.74 -33.55 -7.83
N GLU A 231 1.10 -33.70 -9.11
CA GLU A 231 1.48 -34.99 -9.67
C GLU A 231 2.90 -35.35 -9.27
N ILE A 232 3.81 -34.38 -9.34
CA ILE A 232 5.23 -34.56 -9.06
C ILE A 232 5.54 -34.02 -7.66
N LYS A 233 6.14 -34.87 -6.81
CA LYS A 233 6.73 -34.44 -5.53
C LYS A 233 8.17 -34.01 -5.78
N ASN A 234 8.47 -32.75 -5.52
CA ASN A 234 9.79 -32.17 -5.62
C ASN A 234 9.95 -31.05 -4.57
N ASP A 235 11.16 -30.52 -4.46
CA ASP A 235 11.56 -29.45 -3.55
C ASP A 235 11.59 -28.06 -4.21
N LYS A 236 11.10 -27.92 -5.45
CA LYS A 236 11.03 -26.62 -6.12
C LYS A 236 10.17 -25.64 -5.30
N PRO A 237 10.56 -24.35 -5.23
CA PRO A 237 9.72 -23.33 -4.63
C PRO A 237 8.33 -23.31 -5.29
N THR A 238 7.32 -23.03 -4.49
CA THR A 238 5.92 -23.00 -4.93
C THR A 238 5.41 -21.58 -4.91
N ILE A 239 4.92 -21.10 -6.05
CA ILE A 239 4.18 -19.85 -6.09
C ILE A 239 2.76 -20.10 -5.59
N LEU A 240 2.38 -19.48 -4.48
CA LEU A 240 1.01 -19.45 -3.99
C LEU A 240 0.31 -18.22 -4.56
N ILE A 241 -0.75 -18.47 -5.33
CA ILE A 241 -1.61 -17.45 -5.92
C ILE A 241 -3.02 -17.65 -5.36
N SER A 242 -3.52 -16.65 -4.64
CA SER A 242 -4.87 -16.65 -4.09
C SER A 242 -5.74 -15.62 -4.78
N CYS A 243 -6.94 -16.01 -5.20
CA CYS A 243 -7.84 -15.13 -5.95
C CYS A 243 -9.29 -15.60 -5.88
N ASP A 244 -10.23 -14.68 -6.07
CA ASP A 244 -11.61 -15.02 -6.40
C ASP A 244 -11.74 -15.31 -7.91
N VAL A 245 -12.94 -15.70 -8.35
CA VAL A 245 -13.23 -15.97 -9.77
C VAL A 245 -12.84 -14.78 -10.65
N LYS A 246 -13.16 -13.54 -10.24
CA LYS A 246 -12.85 -12.35 -11.03
C LYS A 246 -11.34 -12.17 -11.18
N TYR A 247 -10.57 -12.19 -10.09
CA TYR A 247 -9.12 -12.02 -10.13
C TYR A 247 -8.42 -13.21 -10.80
N TYR A 248 -9.01 -14.41 -10.76
CA TYR A 248 -8.49 -15.54 -11.50
C TYR A 248 -8.40 -15.21 -13.00
N HIS A 249 -9.53 -14.87 -13.61
CA HIS A 249 -9.62 -14.59 -15.04
C HIS A 249 -8.91 -13.29 -15.41
N GLN A 250 -8.98 -12.27 -14.56
CA GLN A 250 -8.36 -10.98 -14.85
C GLN A 250 -6.85 -10.99 -14.66
N HIS A 251 -6.29 -11.76 -13.72
CA HIS A 251 -4.91 -11.57 -13.29
C HIS A 251 -4.13 -12.89 -13.11
N ALA A 252 -4.66 -13.87 -12.37
CA ALA A 252 -3.93 -15.09 -12.05
C ALA A 252 -3.52 -15.87 -13.31
N VAL A 253 -4.37 -15.88 -14.35
CA VAL A 253 -4.04 -16.49 -15.65
C VAL A 253 -2.78 -15.86 -16.27
N SER A 254 -2.69 -14.53 -16.29
CA SER A 254 -1.52 -13.82 -16.81
C SER A 254 -0.28 -14.08 -15.96
N LEU A 255 -0.42 -14.16 -14.64
CA LEU A 255 0.68 -14.52 -13.74
C LEU A 255 1.21 -15.94 -14.03
N ILE A 256 0.33 -16.93 -14.21
CA ILE A 256 0.72 -18.30 -14.61
C ILE A 256 1.51 -18.27 -15.93
N TYR A 257 1.04 -17.53 -16.92
CA TYR A 257 1.77 -17.42 -18.19
C TYR A 257 3.11 -16.71 -18.05
N SER A 258 3.21 -15.67 -17.22
CA SER A 258 4.47 -14.99 -16.94
C SER A 258 5.51 -15.92 -16.28
N LEU A 259 5.05 -16.81 -15.39
CA LEU A 259 5.85 -17.87 -14.80
C LEU A 259 6.29 -18.89 -15.85
N TYR A 260 5.38 -19.29 -16.74
CA TYR A 260 5.70 -20.22 -17.82
C TYR A 260 6.74 -19.65 -18.80
N GLU A 261 6.60 -18.37 -19.18
CA GLU A 261 7.52 -17.66 -20.09
C GLU A 261 8.97 -17.68 -19.58
N SER A 262 9.15 -17.37 -18.30
CA SER A 262 10.47 -17.04 -17.75
C SER A 262 11.06 -18.11 -16.83
N ASN A 263 10.22 -18.99 -16.28
CA ASN A 263 10.54 -19.83 -15.12
C ASN A 263 9.80 -21.20 -15.09
N ARG A 264 9.30 -21.72 -16.22
CA ARG A 264 8.51 -22.98 -16.26
C ARG A 264 9.16 -24.17 -15.54
N ASP A 265 10.50 -24.26 -15.54
CA ASP A 265 11.23 -25.35 -14.93
C ASP A 265 11.66 -25.07 -13.48
N SER A 266 11.46 -23.85 -12.97
CA SER A 266 11.99 -23.41 -11.66
C SER A 266 10.96 -23.47 -10.52
N PHE A 267 9.66 -23.45 -10.84
CA PHE A 267 8.60 -23.37 -9.83
C PHE A 267 7.55 -24.47 -9.96
N ASN A 268 6.90 -24.76 -8.83
CA ASN A 268 5.54 -25.28 -8.84
C ASN A 268 4.55 -24.11 -8.69
N VAL A 269 3.30 -24.31 -9.10
CA VAL A 269 2.21 -23.34 -8.85
C VAL A 269 1.13 -23.98 -7.98
N HIS A 270 0.67 -23.23 -6.98
CA HIS A 270 -0.54 -23.56 -6.24
C HIS A 270 -1.54 -22.41 -6.32
N LEU A 271 -2.74 -22.74 -6.79
CA LEU A 271 -3.89 -21.86 -6.78
C LEU A 271 -4.73 -22.10 -5.53
N HIS A 272 -5.11 -21.05 -4.84
CA HIS A 272 -6.09 -21.09 -3.76
C HIS A 272 -7.27 -20.19 -4.15
N VAL A 273 -8.36 -20.80 -4.60
CA VAL A 273 -9.44 -20.08 -5.27
C VAL A 273 -10.66 -19.95 -4.35
N TYR A 274 -11.10 -18.72 -4.16
CA TYR A 274 -12.29 -18.39 -3.37
C TYR A 274 -13.55 -18.51 -4.22
N ASP A 275 -14.58 -19.16 -3.66
CA ASP A 275 -15.92 -19.23 -4.25
C ASP A 275 -15.93 -19.62 -5.76
N ALA A 276 -15.09 -20.59 -6.14
CA ALA A 276 -14.87 -20.97 -7.53
C ALA A 276 -16.15 -21.48 -8.24
N ASP A 277 -16.37 -21.02 -9.46
CA ASP A 277 -17.42 -21.54 -10.35
C ASP A 277 -16.92 -22.69 -11.25
N GLU A 278 -17.84 -23.37 -11.92
CA GLU A 278 -17.54 -24.52 -12.78
C GLU A 278 -16.60 -24.15 -13.94
N LEU A 279 -16.76 -22.95 -14.52
CA LEU A 279 -15.93 -22.47 -15.63
C LEU A 279 -14.48 -22.26 -15.19
N THR A 280 -14.28 -21.68 -14.01
CA THR A 280 -12.96 -21.48 -13.40
C THR A 280 -12.31 -22.82 -13.09
N ILE A 281 -13.07 -23.76 -12.50
CA ILE A 281 -12.60 -25.11 -12.20
C ILE A 281 -12.12 -25.82 -13.48
N GLU A 282 -12.90 -25.76 -14.56
CA GLU A 282 -12.53 -26.41 -15.82
C GLU A 282 -11.28 -25.76 -16.44
N ASN A 283 -11.20 -24.43 -16.42
CA ASN A 283 -10.03 -23.72 -16.92
C ASN A 283 -8.75 -24.08 -16.14
N ILE A 284 -8.85 -24.27 -14.81
CA ILE A 284 -7.73 -24.70 -13.97
C ILE A 284 -7.25 -26.11 -14.36
N LYS A 285 -8.19 -27.05 -14.60
CA LYS A 285 -7.85 -28.42 -15.04
C LYS A 285 -7.17 -28.43 -16.40
N ILE A 286 -7.66 -27.62 -17.33
CA ILE A 286 -7.06 -27.45 -18.65
C ILE A 286 -5.62 -26.96 -18.51
N LYS A 287 -5.36 -25.91 -17.71
CA LYS A 287 -4.01 -25.40 -17.47
C LYS A 287 -3.09 -26.40 -16.79
N HIS A 288 -3.62 -27.16 -15.84
CA HIS A 288 -2.88 -28.24 -15.19
C HIS A 288 -2.41 -29.29 -16.21
N ALA A 289 -3.26 -29.64 -17.17
CA ALA A 289 -2.92 -30.59 -18.23
C ALA A 289 -1.99 -29.99 -19.31
N SER A 290 -2.16 -28.71 -19.67
CA SER A 290 -1.41 -28.08 -20.77
C SER A 290 -0.05 -27.49 -20.35
N LEU A 291 0.19 -27.26 -19.05
CA LEU A 291 1.42 -26.69 -18.51
C LEU A 291 2.07 -27.60 -17.45
N PRO A 292 2.42 -28.87 -17.79
CA PRO A 292 2.90 -29.85 -16.83
C PRO A 292 4.20 -29.43 -16.11
N GLU A 293 5.03 -28.59 -16.72
CA GLU A 293 6.29 -28.10 -16.13
C GLU A 293 6.06 -27.30 -14.83
N LEU A 294 4.91 -26.62 -14.73
CA LEU A 294 4.51 -25.83 -13.57
C LEU A 294 3.88 -26.67 -12.44
N ASN A 295 3.59 -27.95 -12.69
CA ASN A 295 3.03 -28.89 -11.69
C ASN A 295 1.89 -28.25 -10.86
N ILE A 296 0.91 -27.68 -11.58
CA ILE A 296 -0.13 -26.83 -11.01
C ILE A 296 -0.99 -27.64 -10.04
N SER A 297 -1.26 -27.11 -8.85
CA SER A 297 -2.18 -27.69 -7.87
C SER A 297 -3.21 -26.65 -7.43
N CYS A 298 -4.35 -27.08 -6.88
CA CYS A 298 -5.44 -26.17 -6.56
C CYS A 298 -6.21 -26.61 -5.31
N THR A 299 -6.44 -25.66 -4.41
CA THR A 299 -7.42 -25.74 -3.32
C THR A 299 -8.54 -24.72 -3.52
N LEU A 300 -9.73 -25.05 -3.05
CA LEU A 300 -10.92 -24.22 -3.07
C LEU A 300 -11.30 -23.84 -1.64
N GLU A 301 -11.78 -22.61 -1.46
CA GLU A 301 -12.29 -22.12 -0.19
C GLU A 301 -13.65 -21.41 -0.40
N PRO A 302 -14.76 -21.94 0.13
CA PRO A 302 -16.03 -21.23 0.15
C PRO A 302 -16.04 -20.18 1.27
N ILE A 303 -16.25 -18.92 0.90
CA ILE A 303 -16.34 -17.78 1.83
C ILE A 303 -17.77 -17.24 1.86
N GLY A 304 -18.42 -17.16 0.69
CA GLY A 304 -19.75 -16.56 0.55
C GLY A 304 -19.74 -15.04 0.74
N ASN A 305 -20.92 -14.48 1.01
CA ASN A 305 -21.09 -13.03 1.13
C ASN A 305 -20.77 -12.56 2.56
N VAL A 306 -19.66 -11.86 2.73
CA VAL A 306 -19.21 -11.27 3.99
C VAL A 306 -18.83 -9.79 3.80
N SER A 307 -18.94 -9.00 4.88
CA SER A 307 -18.50 -7.60 4.86
C SER A 307 -16.99 -7.52 4.62
N GLY A 308 -16.53 -6.50 3.89
CA GLY A 308 -15.09 -6.31 3.64
C GLY A 308 -14.45 -7.46 2.87
N ILE A 309 -15.16 -8.08 1.92
CA ILE A 309 -14.71 -9.28 1.18
C ILE A 309 -13.30 -9.15 0.58
N ASN A 310 -12.90 -7.96 0.12
CA ASN A 310 -11.55 -7.72 -0.41
C ASN A 310 -10.46 -7.93 0.66
N VAL A 311 -10.73 -7.58 1.92
CA VAL A 311 -9.83 -7.83 3.05
C VAL A 311 -9.75 -9.33 3.33
N HIS A 312 -10.88 -10.05 3.26
CA HIS A 312 -10.86 -11.51 3.37
C HIS A 312 -9.98 -12.15 2.29
N TYR A 313 -10.15 -11.78 1.02
CA TYR A 313 -9.36 -12.34 -0.08
C TYR A 313 -7.86 -12.04 0.08
N ALA A 314 -7.50 -10.81 0.43
CA ALA A 314 -6.12 -10.39 0.65
C ALA A 314 -5.48 -11.08 1.86
N CYS A 315 -6.21 -11.30 2.96
CA CYS A 315 -5.64 -11.84 4.18
C CYS A 315 -5.62 -13.38 4.22
N ARG A 316 -6.65 -14.05 3.70
CA ARG A 316 -6.78 -15.53 3.77
C ARG A 316 -5.70 -16.27 2.97
N ARG A 317 -4.99 -15.60 2.06
CA ARG A 317 -3.78 -16.19 1.42
C ARG A 317 -2.71 -16.59 2.44
N PHE A 318 -2.60 -15.87 3.56
CA PHE A 318 -1.64 -16.20 4.62
C PHE A 318 -2.14 -17.34 5.53
N THR A 319 -3.46 -17.46 5.72
CA THR A 319 -4.03 -18.65 6.39
C THR A 319 -3.83 -19.89 5.52
N ALA A 320 -4.03 -19.77 4.21
CA ALA A 320 -3.73 -20.81 3.23
C ALA A 320 -2.25 -21.16 3.21
N ALA A 321 -1.35 -20.16 3.25
CA ALA A 321 0.09 -20.39 3.30
C ALA A 321 0.50 -21.22 4.53
N ASN A 322 -0.05 -20.93 5.72
CA ASN A 322 0.23 -21.74 6.91
C ASN A 322 -0.18 -23.21 6.74
N TYR A 323 -1.36 -23.46 6.14
CA TYR A 323 -1.82 -24.81 5.82
C TYR A 323 -0.88 -25.50 4.82
N LEU A 324 -0.60 -24.85 3.70
CA LEU A 324 0.12 -25.42 2.56
C LEU A 324 1.61 -25.64 2.83
N LEU A 325 2.26 -24.78 3.62
CA LEU A 325 3.67 -24.93 3.97
C LEU A 325 3.93 -26.25 4.71
N SER A 326 2.94 -26.80 5.43
CA SER A 326 3.00 -28.13 6.07
C SER A 326 2.91 -29.31 5.11
N ILE A 327 2.35 -29.08 3.93
CA ILE A 327 2.06 -30.12 2.94
C ILE A 327 3.16 -30.19 1.88
N PHE A 328 3.72 -29.04 1.50
CA PHE A 328 4.73 -28.96 0.46
C PHE A 328 6.14 -29.18 1.01
N GLN A 329 6.97 -29.90 0.25
CA GLN A 329 8.36 -30.19 0.61
C GLN A 329 9.27 -28.98 0.39
N GLY A 330 9.06 -28.25 -0.71
CA GLY A 330 9.84 -27.06 -1.05
C GLY A 330 9.31 -25.77 -0.42
N PRO A 331 10.06 -24.66 -0.58
CA PRO A 331 9.65 -23.34 -0.12
C PRO A 331 8.31 -22.86 -0.70
N LEU A 332 7.69 -21.90 -0.04
CA LEU A 332 6.48 -21.21 -0.49
C LEU A 332 6.79 -19.74 -0.77
N LEU A 333 6.39 -19.25 -1.93
CA LEU A 333 6.44 -17.84 -2.32
C LEU A 333 5.00 -17.34 -2.49
N ILE A 334 4.56 -16.49 -1.58
CA ILE A 334 3.23 -15.87 -1.61
C ILE A 334 3.34 -14.61 -2.46
N VAL A 335 2.50 -14.50 -3.49
CA VAL A 335 2.49 -13.34 -4.39
C VAL A 335 1.06 -12.84 -4.62
N ASP A 336 0.92 -11.55 -4.93
CA ASP A 336 -0.36 -11.02 -5.38
C ASP A 336 -0.73 -11.59 -6.76
N ALA A 337 -2.02 -11.93 -6.93
CA ALA A 337 -2.52 -12.45 -8.20
C ALA A 337 -2.38 -11.44 -9.36
N ASP A 338 -2.39 -10.14 -9.05
CA ASP A 338 -2.17 -9.04 -9.99
C ASP A 338 -0.69 -8.65 -10.16
N SER A 339 0.23 -9.56 -9.86
CA SER A 339 1.64 -9.43 -10.23
C SER A 339 1.99 -10.15 -11.55
N LEU A 340 3.14 -9.83 -12.13
CA LEU A 340 3.71 -10.52 -13.30
C LEU A 340 5.20 -10.81 -13.08
N ILE A 341 5.62 -12.05 -13.33
CA ILE A 341 7.04 -12.44 -13.29
C ILE A 341 7.70 -12.02 -14.61
N LYS A 342 8.72 -11.17 -14.49
CA LYS A 342 9.42 -10.58 -15.64
C LYS A 342 10.75 -11.25 -15.94
N ASN A 343 11.49 -11.63 -14.91
CA ASN A 343 12.85 -12.16 -15.05
C ASN A 343 13.03 -13.54 -14.41
N ASN A 344 14.15 -14.18 -14.73
CA ASN A 344 14.46 -15.51 -14.26
C ASN A 344 14.73 -15.55 -12.74
N TRP A 345 14.23 -16.57 -12.06
CA TRP A 345 14.37 -16.80 -10.62
C TRP A 345 15.82 -16.79 -10.15
N ARG A 346 16.76 -17.25 -10.97
CA ARG A 346 18.20 -17.28 -10.65
C ARG A 346 18.79 -15.91 -10.30
N PHE A 347 18.15 -14.81 -10.72
CA PHE A 347 18.60 -13.46 -10.36
C PHE A 347 18.35 -13.13 -8.89
N VAL A 348 17.34 -13.72 -8.26
CA VAL A 348 16.91 -13.41 -6.89
C VAL A 348 17.11 -14.57 -5.93
N GLU A 349 17.11 -15.82 -6.42
CA GLU A 349 17.26 -17.04 -5.64
C GLU A 349 18.44 -17.00 -4.64
N PRO A 350 19.66 -16.58 -5.01
CA PRO A 350 20.80 -16.59 -4.08
C PRO A 350 20.60 -15.67 -2.86
N LYS A 351 19.71 -14.67 -2.96
CA LYS A 351 19.37 -13.75 -1.86
C LYS A 351 18.31 -14.32 -0.91
N LEU A 352 17.66 -15.42 -1.32
CA LEU A 352 16.48 -15.99 -0.66
C LEU A 352 16.80 -17.31 0.03
N VAL A 353 17.51 -18.21 -0.65
CA VAL A 353 17.66 -19.62 -0.23
C VAL A 353 18.38 -19.84 1.10
N SER A 354 19.20 -18.89 1.55
CA SER A 354 19.88 -18.98 2.85
C SER A 354 19.03 -18.49 4.02
N SER A 355 17.88 -17.87 3.76
CA SER A 355 17.00 -17.28 4.78
C SER A 355 15.87 -18.21 5.17
N ASP A 356 15.40 -18.09 6.40
CA ASP A 356 14.15 -18.72 6.86
C ASP A 356 12.95 -18.06 6.18
N ILE A 357 12.99 -16.73 6.14
CA ILE A 357 11.92 -15.88 5.65
C ILE A 357 12.58 -14.80 4.79
N ALA A 358 11.97 -14.47 3.66
CA ALA A 358 12.32 -13.23 2.97
C ALA A 358 11.09 -12.35 2.80
N LEU A 359 11.29 -11.08 3.13
CA LEU A 359 10.27 -10.05 3.07
C LEU A 359 10.82 -8.85 2.33
N THR A 360 9.92 -8.13 1.68
CA THR A 360 10.23 -6.85 1.06
C THR A 360 10.63 -5.79 2.10
N LYS A 361 11.47 -4.85 1.68
CA LYS A 361 11.75 -3.60 2.37
C LYS A 361 11.62 -2.45 1.38
N SER A 362 11.04 -1.36 1.84
CA SER A 362 11.01 -0.07 1.15
C SER A 362 11.47 1.01 2.11
N GLU A 363 12.20 2.00 1.59
CA GLU A 363 12.57 3.18 2.36
C GLU A 363 11.31 4.01 2.65
N GLY A 364 11.16 4.49 3.89
CA GLY A 364 10.01 5.29 4.27
C GLY A 364 8.68 4.53 4.32
N ALA A 365 8.70 3.19 4.47
CA ALA A 365 7.47 2.47 4.77
C ALA A 365 6.98 2.75 6.20
N PRO A 366 5.69 3.05 6.41
CA PRO A 366 5.12 3.08 7.76
C PRO A 366 5.12 1.67 8.36
N PHE A 367 4.86 1.57 9.67
CA PHE A 367 4.90 0.30 10.38
C PHE A 367 4.09 -0.80 9.71
N TRP A 368 2.85 -0.52 9.29
CA TRP A 368 1.98 -1.52 8.67
C TRP A 368 2.48 -2.00 7.31
N GLU A 369 3.50 -1.38 6.73
CA GLU A 369 4.14 -1.76 5.46
C GLU A 369 5.60 -2.14 5.60
N LYS A 370 6.09 -2.40 6.82
CA LYS A 370 7.43 -2.96 6.99
C LYS A 370 7.60 -4.26 6.21
N ALA A 371 6.54 -5.01 5.95
CA ALA A 371 6.55 -6.10 4.99
C ALA A 371 5.36 -5.96 4.04
N ILE A 372 5.64 -5.67 2.76
CA ILE A 372 4.62 -5.61 1.73
C ILE A 372 4.15 -7.03 1.44
N ALA A 373 2.85 -7.25 1.55
CA ALA A 373 2.25 -8.58 1.51
C ALA A 373 2.25 -9.22 0.11
N GLY A 374 2.56 -8.45 -0.94
CA GLY A 374 2.61 -8.92 -2.32
C GLY A 374 3.83 -9.80 -2.67
N PHE A 375 4.82 -9.91 -1.79
CA PHE A 375 5.93 -10.88 -1.92
C PHE A 375 6.41 -11.35 -0.54
N VAL A 376 6.20 -12.64 -0.25
CA VAL A 376 6.67 -13.27 0.98
C VAL A 376 7.23 -14.67 0.69
N TYR A 377 8.51 -14.88 1.00
CA TYR A 377 9.17 -16.18 0.88
C TYR A 377 9.26 -16.88 2.24
N LEU A 378 8.91 -18.17 2.28
CA LEU A 378 8.99 -19.04 3.44
C LEU A 378 9.74 -20.32 3.04
N ASN A 379 10.91 -20.58 3.63
CA ASN A 379 11.74 -21.71 3.22
C ASN A 379 11.23 -23.09 3.68
N GLY A 380 10.29 -23.13 4.63
CA GLY A 380 9.75 -24.37 5.21
C GLY A 380 10.47 -24.85 6.48
N SER A 381 11.44 -24.10 6.99
CA SER A 381 12.08 -24.34 8.30
C SER A 381 11.08 -24.16 9.45
N GLU A 382 11.46 -24.62 10.65
CA GLU A 382 10.65 -24.42 11.86
C GLU A 382 10.36 -22.93 12.11
N GLU A 383 11.33 -22.06 11.83
CA GLU A 383 11.20 -20.63 12.01
C GLU A 383 10.20 -20.00 11.05
N SER A 384 10.28 -20.34 9.75
CA SER A 384 9.30 -19.86 8.76
C SER A 384 7.88 -20.36 9.06
N ARG A 385 7.73 -21.60 9.55
CA ARG A 385 6.45 -22.19 9.99
C ARG A 385 5.89 -21.46 11.20
N ARG A 386 6.73 -21.16 12.18
CA ARG A 386 6.34 -20.41 13.39
C ARG A 386 5.88 -19.00 13.03
N PHE A 387 6.59 -18.33 12.12
CA PHE A 387 6.24 -17.01 11.63
C PHE A 387 4.87 -17.01 10.94
N ILE A 388 4.68 -17.84 9.90
CA ILE A 388 3.42 -17.85 9.15
C ILE A 388 2.24 -18.31 10.00
N LYS A 389 2.44 -19.20 10.98
CA LYS A 389 1.40 -19.58 11.95
C LYS A 389 0.92 -18.38 12.75
N LYS A 390 1.83 -17.54 13.27
CA LYS A 390 1.45 -16.33 14.02
C LYS A 390 0.70 -15.33 13.14
N VAL A 391 1.16 -15.13 11.89
CA VAL A 391 0.50 -14.24 10.92
C VAL A 391 -0.92 -14.75 10.62
N ALA A 392 -1.06 -16.04 10.35
CA ALA A 392 -2.35 -16.67 10.09
C ALA A 392 -3.31 -16.55 11.28
N LEU A 393 -2.83 -16.75 12.51
CA LEU A 393 -3.64 -16.59 13.73
C LEU A 393 -4.10 -15.15 13.95
N PHE A 394 -3.21 -14.18 13.73
CA PHE A 394 -3.55 -12.76 13.83
C PHE A 394 -4.67 -12.38 12.87
N ILE A 395 -4.53 -12.79 11.61
CA ILE A 395 -5.53 -12.57 10.55
C ILE A 395 -6.84 -13.27 10.91
N TRP A 396 -6.77 -14.56 11.26
CA TRP A 396 -7.95 -15.37 11.56
C TRP A 396 -8.77 -14.77 12.71
N ASN A 397 -8.12 -14.36 13.79
CA ASN A 397 -8.80 -13.77 14.94
C ASN A 397 -9.47 -12.43 14.59
N ASN A 398 -8.80 -11.58 13.81
CA ASN A 398 -9.38 -10.32 13.35
C ASN A 398 -10.59 -10.52 12.44
N LEU A 399 -10.47 -11.40 11.44
CA LEU A 399 -11.58 -11.71 10.53
C LEU A 399 -12.77 -12.32 11.29
N LYS A 400 -12.53 -13.20 12.27
CA LYS A 400 -13.59 -13.79 13.12
C LYS A 400 -14.31 -12.74 13.97
N LYS A 401 -13.60 -11.69 14.40
CA LYS A 401 -14.16 -10.54 15.12
C LYS A 401 -14.80 -9.49 14.19
N ASN A 402 -14.81 -9.73 12.88
CA ASN A 402 -15.27 -8.79 11.86
C ASN A 402 -14.43 -7.49 11.79
N ASN A 403 -13.17 -7.56 12.22
CA ASN A 403 -12.18 -6.49 12.05
C ASN A 403 -11.63 -6.53 10.62
N VAL A 404 -12.44 -6.11 9.65
CA VAL A 404 -12.10 -6.10 8.21
C VAL A 404 -11.45 -4.77 7.82
N VAL A 405 -10.22 -4.59 8.27
CA VAL A 405 -9.46 -3.34 8.08
C VAL A 405 -8.52 -3.43 6.87
N TRP A 406 -8.44 -2.34 6.11
CA TRP A 406 -7.47 -2.23 5.01
C TRP A 406 -6.03 -2.31 5.56
N PHE A 407 -5.14 -2.99 4.84
CA PHE A 407 -3.80 -3.38 5.30
C PHE A 407 -3.72 -4.42 6.42
N LEU A 408 -4.81 -5.11 6.79
CA LEU A 408 -4.77 -6.10 7.87
C LEU A 408 -3.68 -7.18 7.67
N ASP A 409 -3.46 -7.62 6.43
CA ASP A 409 -2.40 -8.58 6.08
C ASP A 409 -0.99 -8.01 6.28
N GLN A 410 -0.76 -6.79 5.83
CA GLN A 410 0.54 -6.11 5.99
C GLN A 410 0.82 -5.76 7.47
N VAL A 411 -0.23 -5.37 8.23
CA VAL A 411 -0.16 -5.20 9.69
C VAL A 411 0.21 -6.52 10.36
N ALA A 412 -0.42 -7.64 9.97
CA ALA A 412 -0.13 -8.94 10.53
C ALA A 412 1.34 -9.35 10.30
N LEU A 413 1.85 -9.20 9.08
CA LEU A 413 3.25 -9.47 8.76
C LEU A 413 4.19 -8.60 9.58
N SER A 414 3.93 -7.29 9.64
CA SER A 414 4.79 -6.31 10.30
C SER A 414 4.79 -6.49 11.83
N ALA A 415 3.63 -6.77 12.42
CA ALA A 415 3.50 -7.01 13.86
C ALA A 415 4.17 -8.31 14.31
N VAL A 416 4.05 -9.38 13.50
CA VAL A 416 4.74 -10.63 13.80
C VAL A 416 6.25 -10.46 13.61
N LEU A 417 6.68 -9.75 12.55
CA LEU A 417 8.09 -9.43 12.29
C LEU A 417 8.75 -8.71 13.47
N ASP A 418 8.08 -7.71 14.06
CA ASP A 418 8.57 -6.97 15.23
C ASP A 418 8.78 -7.88 16.47
N GLY A 419 8.16 -9.06 16.51
CA GLY A 419 8.30 -10.06 17.58
C GLY A 419 9.13 -11.29 17.22
N VAL A 420 9.82 -11.30 16.07
CA VAL A 420 10.74 -12.39 15.68
C VAL A 420 12.04 -12.27 16.47
N GLY A 421 12.56 -13.41 16.96
CA GLY A 421 13.81 -13.44 17.71
C GLY A 421 15.05 -13.31 16.81
N GLU A 422 16.17 -12.89 17.39
CA GLU A 422 17.45 -12.70 16.66
C GLU A 422 17.98 -13.96 15.97
N SER A 423 17.51 -15.14 16.39
CA SER A 423 17.93 -16.42 15.81
C SER A 423 17.31 -16.74 14.45
N THR A 424 16.24 -16.04 14.05
CA THR A 424 15.56 -16.29 12.78
C THR A 424 16.25 -15.52 11.66
N ASN A 425 16.70 -16.21 10.61
CA ASN A 425 17.39 -15.55 9.50
C ASN A 425 16.38 -14.92 8.52
N ILE A 426 16.18 -13.61 8.61
CA ILE A 426 15.24 -12.87 7.76
C ILE A 426 16.00 -12.10 6.68
N ALA A 427 15.79 -12.47 5.41
CA ALA A 427 16.24 -11.67 4.28
C ALA A 427 15.29 -10.48 4.04
N ARG A 428 15.88 -9.28 3.86
CA ARG A 428 15.16 -8.03 3.64
C ARG A 428 15.51 -7.49 2.25
N ILE A 429 14.61 -7.69 1.30
CA ILE A 429 14.89 -7.47 -0.13
C ILE A 429 14.19 -6.22 -0.62
N ASP A 430 14.92 -5.40 -1.37
CA ASP A 430 14.36 -4.18 -1.93
C ASP A 430 13.12 -4.44 -2.80
N THR A 431 12.06 -3.68 -2.60
CA THR A 431 10.82 -3.80 -3.39
C THR A 431 11.09 -3.59 -4.87
N SER A 432 12.02 -2.71 -5.26
CA SER A 432 12.36 -2.48 -6.67
C SER A 432 12.95 -3.71 -7.37
N LEU A 433 13.40 -4.71 -6.60
CA LEU A 433 13.94 -5.96 -7.14
C LEU A 433 12.87 -7.04 -7.28
N VAL A 434 11.97 -7.18 -6.32
CA VAL A 434 11.06 -8.35 -6.23
C VAL A 434 9.57 -8.00 -6.23
N PHE A 435 9.20 -6.72 -6.18
CA PHE A 435 7.81 -6.24 -6.17
C PHE A 435 7.75 -4.81 -6.72
N ASP A 436 8.17 -4.63 -7.97
CA ASP A 436 8.41 -3.28 -8.52
C ASP A 436 7.14 -2.68 -9.15
N ILE A 437 6.75 -1.51 -8.65
CA ILE A 437 5.60 -0.73 -9.16
C ILE A 437 5.99 0.21 -10.30
N ASN A 438 7.29 0.46 -10.51
CA ASN A 438 7.79 1.33 -11.57
C ASN A 438 8.06 0.57 -12.89
N HIS A 439 7.87 -0.75 -12.89
CA HIS A 439 8.00 -1.65 -14.04
C HIS A 439 9.36 -1.56 -14.74
N GLN A 440 10.43 -1.51 -13.95
CA GLN A 440 11.80 -1.52 -14.41
C GLN A 440 12.17 -2.91 -14.97
N GLU A 441 12.88 -2.93 -16.10
CA GLU A 441 13.29 -4.18 -16.76
C GLU A 441 14.20 -5.08 -15.90
N GLY A 442 14.87 -4.52 -14.89
CA GLY A 442 15.73 -5.27 -13.96
C GLY A 442 14.99 -5.98 -12.82
N ALA A 443 13.68 -5.72 -12.65
CA ALA A 443 12.90 -6.32 -11.56
C ALA A 443 12.53 -7.78 -11.86
N PHE A 444 12.57 -8.64 -10.85
CA PHE A 444 12.10 -10.02 -10.96
C PHE A 444 10.60 -10.09 -11.21
N MET A 445 9.83 -9.27 -10.51
CA MET A 445 8.37 -9.24 -10.57
C MET A 445 7.88 -7.80 -10.58
N TRP A 446 6.88 -7.56 -11.42
CA TRP A 446 6.15 -6.31 -11.53
C TRP A 446 4.82 -6.42 -10.79
N ALA A 447 4.51 -5.42 -9.97
CA ALA A 447 3.24 -5.30 -9.28
C ALA A 447 2.31 -4.34 -10.05
N VAL A 448 1.00 -4.56 -9.94
CA VAL A 448 0.05 -3.54 -10.37
C VAL A 448 0.22 -2.28 -9.50
N THR A 449 0.09 -1.11 -10.12
CA THR A 449 0.11 0.19 -9.42
C THR A 449 -1.16 0.41 -8.62
N THR A 450 -1.20 1.46 -7.79
CA THR A 450 -2.42 1.92 -7.09
C THR A 450 -3.58 2.19 -8.07
N ILE A 451 -3.26 2.50 -9.33
CA ILE A 451 -4.20 2.60 -10.44
C ILE A 451 -4.16 1.30 -11.26
N LYS A 452 -5.19 0.46 -11.10
CA LYS A 452 -5.24 -0.90 -11.67
C LYS A 452 -5.43 -0.97 -13.19
N ASP A 453 -6.07 0.05 -13.78
CA ASP A 453 -6.40 0.11 -15.21
C ASP A 453 -5.47 1.07 -15.99
N ALA A 454 -4.30 1.37 -15.43
CA ALA A 454 -3.33 2.25 -16.08
C ALA A 454 -2.73 1.58 -17.34
N GLU A 455 -2.78 2.28 -18.48
CA GLU A 455 -2.01 1.89 -19.67
C GLU A 455 -0.52 2.18 -19.44
N ASN A 456 0.27 1.14 -19.22
CA ASN A 456 1.71 1.19 -18.91
C ASN A 456 2.43 -0.10 -19.36
N ASN A 457 3.71 -0.24 -18.99
CA ASN A 457 4.53 -1.41 -19.34
C ASN A 457 3.94 -2.72 -18.79
N TYR A 458 3.36 -2.70 -17.59
CA TYR A 458 2.69 -3.85 -17.01
C TYR A 458 1.50 -4.30 -17.87
N SER A 459 0.60 -3.39 -18.26
CA SER A 459 -0.57 -3.76 -19.08
C SER A 459 -0.16 -4.26 -20.48
N ALA A 460 0.89 -3.67 -21.07
CA ALA A 460 1.43 -4.12 -22.35
C ALA A 460 2.00 -5.55 -22.27
N TYR A 461 2.79 -5.86 -21.24
CA TYR A 461 3.33 -7.21 -21.03
C TYR A 461 2.24 -8.23 -20.71
N LYS A 462 1.24 -7.85 -19.91
CA LYS A 462 0.06 -8.68 -19.64
C LYS A 462 -0.66 -9.08 -20.93
N ASN A 463 -0.91 -8.13 -21.82
CA ASN A 463 -1.59 -8.37 -23.09
C ASN A 463 -0.76 -9.29 -24.00
N TYR A 464 0.56 -9.05 -24.10
CA TYR A 464 1.47 -9.93 -24.82
C TYR A 464 1.38 -11.40 -24.36
N LEU A 465 1.39 -11.64 -23.04
CA LEU A 465 1.29 -12.98 -22.48
C LEU A 465 -0.05 -13.65 -22.81
N LEU A 466 -1.14 -12.91 -22.71
CA LEU A 466 -2.49 -13.41 -23.04
C LEU A 466 -2.58 -13.77 -24.53
N GLU A 467 -2.09 -12.92 -25.43
CA GLU A 467 -2.08 -13.19 -26.87
C GLU A 467 -1.25 -14.43 -27.22
N LYS A 468 -0.08 -14.60 -26.57
CA LYS A 468 0.83 -15.71 -26.84
C LYS A 468 0.31 -17.06 -26.34
N TYR A 469 -0.34 -17.09 -25.16
CA TYR A 469 -0.62 -18.34 -24.45
C TYR A 469 -2.10 -18.71 -24.34
N ASN A 470 -3.05 -17.80 -24.59
CA ASN A 470 -4.48 -18.16 -24.54
C ASN A 470 -4.90 -19.23 -25.56
N LEU A 471 -4.11 -19.45 -26.61
CA LEU A 471 -4.36 -20.52 -27.60
C LEU A 471 -3.75 -21.88 -27.20
N ILE A 472 -2.94 -21.92 -26.13
CA ILE A 472 -2.26 -23.12 -25.63
C ILE A 472 -3.03 -23.76 -24.46
N ALA A 473 -4.00 -23.05 -23.88
CA ALA A 473 -4.84 -23.52 -22.77
C ALA A 473 -6.26 -23.84 -23.25
#